data_AF-A0AA43I9V0-F1
#
_entry.id   AF-A0AA43I9V0-F1
#
_cell.length_a   1.000
_cell.length_b   1.000
_cell.length_c   1.000
_cell.angle_alpha   90.00
_cell.angle_beta   90.00
_cell.angle_gamma   90.00
#
_symmetry.space_group_name_H-M   'P 1'
#
loop_
_entity.id
_entity.type
_entity.pdbx_description
1 polymer ?
#
loop_
_entity_poly.entity_id
_entity_poly.type
_entity_poly.pdbx_seq_one_letter_code
_entity_poly.pdbx_strand_id
1 'polypeptide(L)'
;MEHILVLGATGNIGLSLIQTLSQDPTIKITAGVRQTTTAKEIFADYANVEVKKFDFLDPTTFENCLTDITKVFFIRPPTIGSA
;
A
#
# COMPACT_ATOMS: atom_id res chain seq x y z
N MET A 1 12.11 13.50 -0.38
CA MET A 1 11.53 12.38 -1.13
C MET A 1 10.48 11.76 -0.24
N GLU A 2 9.22 11.81 -0.66
CA GLU A 2 8.15 11.24 0.16
C GLU A 2 8.06 9.75 -0.10
N HIS A 3 7.87 8.97 0.96
CA HIS A 3 7.60 7.54 0.88
C HIS A 3 6.28 7.25 1.58
N ILE A 4 5.29 6.85 0.79
CA ILE A 4 3.90 6.71 1.23
C ILE A 4 3.52 5.24 1.25
N LEU A 5 3.04 4.77 2.40
CA LEU A 5 2.39 3.47 2.53
C LEU A 5 0.90 3.61 2.24
N VAL A 6 0.39 2.86 1.26
CA VAL A 6 -1.04 2.79 0.92
C VAL A 6 -1.60 1.46 1.40
N LEU A 7 -2.47 1.51 2.42
CA LEU A 7 -3.21 0.36 2.93
C LEU A 7 -4.58 0.27 2.24
N GLY A 8 -4.95 -0.92 1.78
CA GLY A 8 -6.10 -1.09 0.87
C GLY A 8 -5.76 -0.75 -0.59
N ALA A 9 -4.48 -0.91 -0.97
CA ALA A 9 -3.94 -0.54 -2.27
C ALA A 9 -4.69 -1.13 -3.48
N THR A 10 -5.22 -2.36 -3.38
CA THR A 10 -5.95 -3.02 -4.47
C THR A 10 -7.45 -2.70 -4.49
N GLY A 11 -7.95 -1.93 -3.51
CA GLY A 11 -9.35 -1.48 -3.48
C GLY A 11 -9.56 -0.25 -4.35
N ASN A 12 -10.81 0.07 -4.68
CA ASN A 12 -11.16 1.17 -5.59
C ASN A 12 -10.44 2.49 -5.28
N ILE A 13 -10.46 2.93 -4.02
CA ILE A 13 -9.84 4.19 -3.61
C ILE A 13 -8.31 4.09 -3.62
N GLY A 14 -7.75 2.98 -3.09
CA GLY A 14 -6.30 2.78 -3.04
C GLY A 14 -5.68 2.69 -4.43
N LEU A 15 -6.35 2.02 -5.37
CA LEU A 15 -5.89 1.87 -6.74
C LEU A 15 -5.85 3.23 -7.46
N SER A 16 -6.93 4.01 -7.40
CA SER A 16 -6.97 5.35 -7.99
C SER A 16 -5.96 6.31 -7.37
N LEU A 17 -5.72 6.19 -6.06
CA LEU A 17 -4.68 6.97 -5.39
C LEU A 17 -3.29 6.62 -5.92
N ILE A 18 -2.94 5.32 -6.00
CA ILE A 18 -1.64 4.88 -6.52
C ILE A 18 -1.47 5.29 -7.99
N GLN A 19 -2.51 5.17 -8.80
CA GLN A 19 -2.49 5.64 -10.20
C GLN A 19 -2.14 7.12 -10.33
N THR A 20 -2.64 7.94 -9.40
CA THR A 20 -2.39 9.39 -9.38
C THR A 20 -0.99 9.70 -8.84
N LEU A 21 -0.62 9.13 -7.69
CA LEU A 21 0.66 9.38 -7.04
C LEU A 21 1.85 8.86 -7.85
N SER A 22 1.66 7.76 -8.59
CA SER A 22 2.73 7.16 -9.40
C SER A 22 3.18 8.03 -10.56
N GLN A 23 2.37 9.01 -10.98
CA GLN A 23 2.75 10.00 -12.00
C GLN A 23 3.84 10.95 -11.51
N ASP A 24 4.05 11.08 -10.19
CA ASP A 24 5.12 11.87 -9.61
C ASP A 24 6.33 10.97 -9.27
N PRO A 25 7.44 11.07 -10.02
CA PRO A 25 8.62 10.23 -9.78
C PRO A 25 9.35 10.56 -8.46
N THR A 26 9.01 11.67 -7.80
CA THR A 26 9.59 12.06 -6.50
C THR A 26 8.90 11.39 -5.31
N ILE A 27 7.80 10.66 -5.57
CA ILE A 27 7.05 9.89 -4.59
C ILE A 27 7.37 8.42 -4.75
N LYS A 28 7.85 7.80 -3.67
CA LYS A 28 7.97 6.34 -3.54
C LYS A 28 6.70 5.81 -2.88
N ILE A 29 6.17 4.70 -3.40
CA ILE A 29 4.93 4.11 -2.90
C ILE A 29 5.20 2.69 -2.43
N THR A 30 4.73 2.36 -1.24
CA THR A 30 4.57 0.98 -0.79
C THR A 30 3.09 0.62 -0.80
N ALA A 31 2.71 -0.35 -1.61
CA ALA A 31 1.38 -0.95 -1.62
C ALA A 31 1.32 -2.07 -0.57
N GLY A 32 0.69 -1.78 0.58
CA GLY A 32 0.47 -2.77 1.64
C GLY A 32 -0.76 -3.62 1.36
N VAL A 33 -0.55 -4.91 1.09
CA VAL A 33 -1.61 -5.84 0.64
C VAL A 33 -1.58 -7.17 1.39
N ARG A 34 -2.74 -7.83 1.48
CA ARG A 34 -2.80 -9.20 2.03
C ARG A 34 -2.31 -10.25 1.04
N GLN A 35 -2.63 -10.13 -0.25
CA GLN A 35 -2.19 -11.09 -1.28
C GLN A 35 -1.21 -10.42 -2.23
N THR A 36 0.07 -10.78 -2.13
CA THR A 36 1.15 -10.09 -2.85
C THR A 36 1.24 -10.50 -4.32
N THR A 37 0.90 -11.74 -4.69
CA THR A 37 1.00 -12.21 -6.08
C THR A 37 0.12 -11.40 -7.03
N THR A 38 -1.18 -11.33 -6.76
CA THR A 38 -2.14 -10.55 -7.58
C THR A 38 -1.82 -9.06 -7.58
N ALA A 39 -1.38 -8.51 -6.44
CA ALA A 39 -1.01 -7.10 -6.37
C ALA A 39 0.23 -6.78 -7.21
N LYS A 40 1.23 -7.69 -7.27
CA LYS A 40 2.41 -7.51 -8.14
C LYS A 40 2.02 -7.46 -9.61
N GLU A 41 1.02 -8.24 -10.04
CA GLU A 41 0.50 -8.17 -11.41
C GLU A 41 -0.20 -6.83 -11.67
N ILE A 42 -1.03 -6.35 -10.73
CA ILE A 42 -1.73 -5.06 -10.83
C ILE A 42 -0.75 -3.89 -10.94
N PHE A 43 0.35 -3.95 -10.19
CA PHE A 43 1.31 -2.85 -10.09
C PHE A 43 2.59 -3.03 -10.92
N ALA A 44 2.63 -4.00 -11.84
CA ALA A 44 3.83 -4.34 -12.61
C ALA A 44 4.40 -3.17 -13.43
N ASP A 45 3.52 -2.30 -13.95
CA ASP A 45 3.90 -1.19 -14.83
C ASP A 45 4.27 0.10 -14.08
N TYR A 46 4.22 0.11 -12.75
CA TYR A 46 4.46 1.31 -11.94
C TYR A 46 5.87 1.30 -11.35
N ALA A 47 6.78 2.06 -11.96
CA ALA A 47 8.21 2.06 -11.62
C ALA A 47 8.53 2.47 -10.17
N ASN A 48 7.66 3.25 -9.52
CA ASN A 48 7.83 3.75 -8.15
C ASN A 48 6.92 3.07 -7.12
N VAL A 49 6.30 1.93 -7.46
CA VAL A 49 5.43 1.17 -6.56
C VAL A 49 6.09 -0.14 -6.16
N GLU A 50 6.26 -0.33 -4.85
CA GLU A 50 6.72 -1.59 -4.25
C GLU A 50 5.55 -2.29 -3.56
N VAL A 51 5.34 -3.58 -3.86
CA VAL A 51 4.30 -4.39 -3.20
C VAL A 51 4.87 -5.10 -1.98
N LYS A 52 4.31 -4.82 -0.79
CA LYS A 52 4.68 -5.48 0.47
C LYS A 52 3.47 -6.16 1.11
N LYS A 53 3.74 -7.28 1.78
CA LYS A 53 2.73 -7.97 2.60
C LYS A 53 2.36 -7.08 3.79
N PHE A 54 1.08 -6.86 4.00
CA PHE A 54 0.52 -6.24 5.19
C PHE A 54 -0.78 -6.94 5.55
N ASP A 55 -0.88 -7.48 6.75
CA ASP A 55 -2.10 -8.08 7.27
C ASP A 55 -2.41 -7.49 8.64
N PHE A 56 -3.53 -6.78 8.75
CA PHE A 56 -3.97 -6.13 9.99
C PHE A 56 -4.11 -7.09 11.19
N LEU A 57 -4.28 -8.40 10.92
CA LEU A 57 -4.40 -9.42 11.96
C LEU A 57 -3.06 -10.09 12.32
N ASP A 58 -1.98 -9.74 11.62
CA ASP A 58 -0.64 -10.27 11.83
C ASP A 58 0.39 -9.12 11.98
N PRO A 59 0.65 -8.69 13.22
CA PRO A 59 1.60 -7.61 13.51
C PRO A 59 3.03 -7.87 13.03
N THR A 60 3.41 -9.14 12.81
CA THR A 60 4.75 -9.47 12.29
C THR A 60 4.98 -8.92 10.88
N THR A 61 3.91 -8.56 10.17
CA THR A 61 3.97 -7.96 8.84
C THR A 61 4.21 -6.44 8.86
N PHE A 62 4.10 -5.78 10.01
CA PHE A 62 4.04 -4.31 10.07
C PHE A 62 5.42 -3.67 9.88
N GLU A 63 6.44 -4.17 10.57
CA GLU A 63 7.77 -3.54 10.62
C GLU A 63 8.38 -3.41 9.21
N ASN A 64 8.35 -4.48 8.43
CA ASN A 64 8.87 -4.47 7.06
C ASN A 64 8.11 -3.51 6.13
N CYS A 65 6.80 -3.34 6.36
CA CYS A 65 5.96 -2.48 5.56
C CYS A 65 6.11 -0.99 5.92
N LEU A 66 6.45 -0.70 7.17
CA LEU A 66 6.63 0.65 7.71
C LEU A 66 8.07 1.19 7.59
N THR A 67 9.01 0.38 7.13
CA THR A 67 10.41 0.80 6.94
C THR A 67 10.51 1.99 5.98
N ASP A 68 11.14 3.08 6.44
CA ASP A 68 11.37 4.34 5.72
C ASP A 68 10.10 5.10 5.27
N ILE A 69 8.93 4.72 5.79
CA ILE A 69 7.67 5.37 5.47
C ILE A 69 7.55 6.74 6.16
N THR A 70 7.26 7.76 5.37
CA THR A 70 7.04 9.14 5.84
C THR A 70 5.57 9.48 6.06
N LYS A 71 4.65 8.79 5.36
CA LYS A 71 3.20 8.99 5.46
C LYS A 71 2.47 7.67 5.25
N VAL A 72 1.33 7.51 5.91
CA VAL A 72 0.43 6.37 5.72
C VAL A 72 -0.91 6.87 5.21
N PHE A 73 -1.34 6.36 4.06
CA PHE A 73 -2.73 6.43 3.64
C PHE A 73 -3.45 5.16 4.11
N PHE A 74 -4.34 5.34 5.07
CA PHE A 74 -5.03 4.25 5.75
C PHE A 74 -6.50 4.22 5.33
N ILE A 75 -6.92 3.15 4.65
CA ILE A 75 -8.34 2.80 4.51
C ILE A 75 -8.64 1.68 5.48
N ARG A 76 -9.63 1.90 6.36
CA ARG A 76 -10.09 0.88 7.28
C ARG A 76 -10.80 -0.24 6.50
N PRO A 77 -10.41 -1.51 6.64
CA PRO A 77 -11.21 -2.62 6.14
C PRO A 77 -12.57 -2.64 6.85
N PRO A 78 -13.69 -2.85 6.13
CA PRO A 78 -15.02 -2.88 6.75
C PRO A 78 -15.16 -3.98 7.81
N THR A 79 -14.36 -5.05 7.71
CA THR A 79 -14.35 -6.20 8.61
C THR A 79 -13.59 -6.00 9.92
N ILE A 80 -12.93 -4.86 10.12
CA ILE A 80 -12.12 -4.60 11.33
C ILE A 80 -12.74 -3.43 12.09
N GLY A 81 -13.49 -3.77 13.15
CA GLY A 81 -14.02 -2.86 14.16
C GLY A 81 -15.54 -2.75 14.17
N SER A 82 -16.20 -3.59 14.95
CA SER A 82 -17.51 -3.23 15.53
C SER A 82 -17.25 -2.26 16.68
N ALA A 83 -17.77 -1.04 16.56
CA ALA A 83 -18.10 -0.23 17.73
C ALA A 83 -19.50 -0.63 18.19
#